data_AF-A0A8A3PRD0-F1
#
_entry.id   AF-A0A8A3PRD0-F1
#
_cell.length_a   1.000
_cell.length_b   1.000
_cell.length_c   1.000
_cell.angle_alpha   90.00
_cell.angle_beta   90.00
_cell.angle_gamma   90.00
#
_symmetry.space_group_name_H-M   'P 1'
#
loop_
_entity.id
_entity.type
_entity.pdbx_description
1 polymer ?
#
loop_
_entity_poly.entity_id
_entity_poly.type
_entity_poly.pdbx_seq_one_letter_code
_entity_poly.pdbx_strand_id
1 'polypeptide(L)'
;MTAQKSTLMIALQVDGINALLDALGEQKTRAHEIGALSANVLALRNDKSISMLNKKQGKIIKLISPYDPSQTHHQVATKLRQAGTGQWFIDGEKFKEWLEPKASRLWLYGIPGAGKTILT
;
A
#
# COMPACT_ATOMS: atom_id res chain seq x y z
N MET A 1 -55.67 -40.99 -27.73
CA MET A 1 -54.45 -40.35 -28.30
C MET A 1 -54.28 -38.87 -27.93
N THR A 2 -55.29 -38.17 -27.42
CA THR A 2 -55.27 -36.72 -27.12
C THR A 2 -54.47 -36.34 -25.87
N ALA A 3 -54.48 -37.18 -24.82
CA ALA A 3 -53.79 -36.88 -23.56
C ALA A 3 -52.26 -36.83 -23.68
N GLN A 4 -51.66 -37.80 -24.40
CA GLN A 4 -50.21 -37.89 -24.56
C GLN A 4 -49.63 -36.70 -25.33
N LYS A 5 -50.37 -36.16 -26.31
CA LYS A 5 -49.97 -34.97 -27.07
C LYS A 5 -49.95 -33.71 -26.20
N SER A 6 -50.93 -33.55 -25.31
CA SER A 6 -50.96 -32.43 -24.36
C SER A 6 -49.84 -32.53 -23.32
N THR A 7 -49.55 -33.72 -22.79
CA THR A 7 -48.44 -33.93 -21.86
C THR A 7 -47.09 -33.58 -22.49
N LEU A 8 -46.85 -34.00 -23.74
CA LEU A 8 -45.60 -33.70 -24.45
C LEU A 8 -45.42 -32.19 -24.69
N MET A 9 -46.51 -31.48 -25.00
CA MET A 9 -46.48 -30.04 -25.23
C MET A 9 -46.15 -29.27 -23.95
N ILE A 10 -46.70 -29.70 -22.81
CA ILE A 10 -46.41 -29.10 -21.50
C ILE A 10 -44.93 -29.33 -21.11
N ALA A 11 -44.41 -30.55 -21.30
CA ALA A 11 -43.02 -30.86 -20.99
C ALA A 11 -42.04 -29.96 -21.78
N LEU A 12 -42.28 -29.79 -23.08
CA LEU A 12 -41.44 -28.93 -23.93
C LEU A 12 -41.45 -27.45 -23.48
N GLN A 13 -42.59 -26.95 -23.02
CA GLN A 13 -42.71 -25.58 -22.54
C GLN A 13 -42.00 -25.38 -21.19
N VAL A 14 -42.06 -26.39 -20.31
CA VAL A 14 -41.33 -26.41 -19.04
C VAL A 14 -39.82 -26.43 -19.28
N ASP A 15 -39.34 -27.26 -20.21
CA ASP A 15 -37.91 -27.30 -20.57
C ASP A 15 -37.42 -25.96 -21.11
N GLY A 16 -38.23 -25.29 -21.94
CA GLY A 16 -37.92 -23.94 -22.43
C GLY A 16 -37.83 -22.90 -21.30
N ILE A 17 -38.72 -22.98 -20.30
CA ILE A 17 -38.70 -22.08 -19.14
C ILE A 17 -37.46 -22.34 -18.27
N ASN A 18 -37.11 -23.60 -18.04
CA ASN A 18 -35.93 -23.96 -17.26
C ASN A 18 -34.64 -23.47 -17.92
N ALA A 19 -34.51 -23.66 -19.24
CA ALA A 19 -33.36 -23.16 -20.00
C ALA A 19 -33.21 -21.63 -19.91
N LEU A 20 -34.32 -20.88 -19.89
CA LEU A 20 -34.29 -19.43 -19.70
C LEU A 20 -33.88 -19.03 -18.28
N LEU A 21 -34.34 -19.76 -17.26
CA LEU A 21 -33.93 -19.52 -15.86
C LEU A 21 -32.43 -19.76 -15.67
N ASP A 22 -31.90 -20.84 -16.25
CA ASP A 22 -30.47 -21.14 -16.23
C ASP A 22 -29.66 -20.05 -16.94
N ALA A 23 -30.09 -19.63 -18.13
CA ALA A 23 -29.43 -18.56 -18.88
C ALA A 23 -29.44 -17.21 -18.13
N LEU A 24 -30.52 -16.88 -17.44
CA LEU A 24 -30.63 -15.69 -16.58
C LEU A 24 -29.72 -15.81 -15.35
N GLY A 25 -29.62 -16.99 -14.75
CA GLY A 25 -28.70 -17.30 -13.67
C GLY A 25 -27.25 -17.08 -14.08
N GLU A 26 -26.85 -17.64 -15.23
CA GLU A 26 -25.52 -17.41 -15.81
C GLU A 26 -25.26 -15.95 -16.13
N GLN A 27 -26.25 -15.24 -16.70
CA GLN A 27 -26.12 -13.82 -17.00
C GLN A 27 -25.86 -13.00 -15.74
N LYS A 28 -26.54 -13.30 -14.63
CA LYS A 28 -26.33 -12.65 -13.34
C LYS A 28 -24.92 -12.91 -12.80
N THR A 29 -24.44 -14.15 -12.89
CA THR A 29 -23.08 -14.51 -12.47
C THR A 29 -22.03 -13.79 -13.32
N ARG A 30 -22.19 -13.78 -14.66
CA ARG A 30 -21.30 -13.04 -15.57
C ARG A 30 -21.25 -11.55 -15.24
N ALA A 31 -22.40 -10.92 -14.95
CA ALA A 31 -22.44 -9.51 -14.58
C ALA A 31 -21.65 -9.23 -13.28
N HIS A 32 -21.72 -10.14 -12.31
CA HIS A 32 -20.95 -10.03 -11.07
C HIS A 32 -19.44 -10.17 -11.31
N GLU A 33 -19.03 -11.16 -12.11
CA GLU A 33 -17.61 -11.37 -12.48
C GLU A 33 -17.04 -10.16 -13.24
N ILE A 34 -17.79 -9.58 -14.18
CA ILE A 34 -17.40 -8.37 -14.89
C ILE A 34 -17.22 -7.20 -13.91
N GLY A 35 -18.11 -7.06 -12.93
CA GLY A 35 -17.98 -6.06 -11.87
C GLY A 35 -16.69 -6.21 -11.07
N ALA A 36 -16.38 -7.43 -10.63
CA ALA A 36 -15.15 -7.74 -9.91
C ALA A 36 -13.89 -7.50 -10.76
N LEU A 37 -13.91 -7.92 -12.03
CA LEU A 37 -12.81 -7.70 -12.96
C LEU A 37 -12.56 -6.20 -13.18
N SER A 38 -13.64 -5.41 -13.36
CA SER A 38 -13.55 -3.96 -13.52
C SER A 38 -12.89 -3.30 -12.31
N ALA A 39 -13.29 -3.68 -11.09
CA ALA A 39 -12.68 -3.19 -9.86
C ALA A 39 -11.18 -3.53 -9.79
N ASN A 40 -10.79 -4.76 -10.12
CA ASN A 40 -9.40 -5.18 -10.13
C ASN A 40 -8.57 -4.42 -11.18
N VAL A 41 -9.12 -4.21 -12.37
CA VAL A 41 -8.45 -3.42 -13.43
C VAL A 41 -8.25 -1.97 -13.00
N LEU A 42 -9.22 -1.37 -12.31
CA LEU A 42 -9.07 -0.01 -11.76
C LEU A 42 -7.97 0.05 -10.69
N ALA A 43 -7.94 -0.92 -9.77
CA ALA A 43 -6.88 -1.01 -8.75
C ALA A 43 -5.49 -1.13 -9.40
N LEU A 44 -5.32 -2.04 -10.37
CA LEU A 44 -4.06 -2.21 -11.10
C LEU A 44 -3.63 -0.95 -11.85
N ARG A 45 -4.58 -0.21 -12.45
CA ARG A 45 -4.29 1.07 -13.11
C ARG A 45 -3.81 2.12 -12.12
N ASN A 46 -4.41 2.16 -10.93
CA ASN A 46 -4.00 3.09 -9.88
C ASN A 46 -2.59 2.76 -9.36
N ASP A 47 -2.33 1.50 -9.05
CA ASP A 47 -1.01 1.03 -8.59
C ASP A 47 0.08 1.32 -9.62
N LYS A 48 -0.21 1.09 -10.90
CA LYS A 48 0.71 1.39 -11.99
C LYS A 48 0.98 2.90 -12.10
N SER A 49 -0.04 3.72 -11.90
CA SER A 49 0.07 5.19 -11.93
C SER A 49 0.94 5.70 -10.77
N ILE A 50 0.70 5.20 -9.56
CA ILE A 50 1.51 5.51 -8.35
C ILE A 50 2.96 5.07 -8.58
N SER A 51 3.19 3.85 -9.06
CA SER A 51 4.53 3.36 -9.38
C SER A 51 5.26 4.24 -10.39
N MET A 52 4.56 4.72 -11.44
CA MET A 52 5.14 5.63 -12.42
C MET A 52 5.49 7.00 -11.83
N LEU A 53 4.63 7.54 -10.97
CA LEU A 53 4.89 8.80 -10.27
C LEU A 53 6.10 8.68 -9.35
N ASN A 54 6.18 7.63 -8.54
CA ASN A 54 7.33 7.35 -7.67
C ASN A 54 8.63 7.23 -8.46
N LYS A 55 8.60 6.53 -9.61
CA LYS A 55 9.78 6.44 -10.51
C LYS A 55 10.18 7.81 -11.08
N LYS A 56 9.23 8.65 -11.47
CA LYS A 56 9.50 10.01 -11.96
C LYS A 56 10.08 10.88 -10.85
N GLN A 57 9.50 10.84 -9.65
CA GLN A 57 10.01 11.55 -8.48
C GLN A 57 11.44 11.12 -8.15
N GLY A 58 11.73 9.82 -8.13
CA GLY A 58 13.09 9.31 -7.90
C GLY A 58 14.11 9.82 -8.94
N LYS A 59 13.71 9.92 -10.21
CA LYS A 59 14.57 10.52 -11.26
C LYS A 59 14.81 12.01 -11.04
N ILE A 60 13.79 12.76 -10.64
CA ILE A 60 13.91 14.20 -10.36
C ILE A 60 14.82 14.40 -9.15
N ILE A 61 14.60 13.66 -8.06
CA ILE A 61 15.46 13.72 -6.85
C ILE A 61 16.91 13.42 -7.22
N LYS A 62 17.16 12.39 -8.03
CA LYS A 62 18.52 12.06 -8.49
C LYS A 62 19.13 13.15 -9.38
N LEU A 63 18.32 13.87 -10.16
CA LEU A 63 18.77 14.97 -11.00
C LEU A 63 19.16 16.20 -10.18
N ILE A 64 18.33 16.60 -9.20
CA ILE A 64 18.54 17.81 -8.41
C ILE A 64 19.49 17.58 -7.22
N SER A 65 19.58 16.35 -6.74
CA SER A 65 20.44 15.93 -5.63
C SER A 65 21.24 14.70 -6.05
N PRO A 66 22.22 14.84 -6.97
CA PRO A 66 23.09 13.74 -7.37
C PRO A 66 23.91 13.18 -6.20
N TYR A 67 24.07 14.00 -5.16
CA TYR A 67 24.67 13.65 -3.89
C TYR A 67 23.58 13.61 -2.82
N ASP A 68 23.54 12.56 -2.02
CA ASP A 68 22.73 12.50 -0.81
C ASP A 68 23.63 12.93 0.37
N PRO A 69 23.53 14.19 0.84
CA PRO A 69 24.36 14.66 1.93
C PRO A 69 24.03 13.93 3.22
N SER A 70 22.78 13.46 3.39
CA SER A 70 22.34 12.83 4.64
C SER A 70 23.11 11.54 4.91
N GLN A 71 23.33 10.71 3.89
CA GLN A 71 24.14 9.49 4.04
C GLN A 71 25.59 9.81 4.39
N THR A 72 26.21 10.76 3.71
CA THR A 72 27.63 11.07 3.98
C THR A 72 27.80 11.76 5.34
N HIS A 73 26.91 12.68 5.70
CA HIS A 73 26.93 13.32 7.01
C HIS A 73 26.68 12.32 8.14
N HIS A 74 25.74 11.39 7.96
CA HIS A 74 25.50 10.33 8.94
C HIS A 74 26.71 9.41 9.07
N GLN A 75 27.28 8.94 7.96
CA GLN A 75 28.50 8.10 7.99
C GLN A 75 29.68 8.80 8.66
N VAL A 76 29.90 10.09 8.38
CA VAL A 76 30.96 10.89 9.02
C VAL A 76 30.66 11.08 10.50
N ALA A 77 29.42 11.40 10.88
CA ALA A 77 29.01 11.54 12.27
C ALA A 77 29.20 10.24 13.06
N THR A 78 28.80 9.09 12.49
CA THR A 78 29.02 7.77 13.11
C THR A 78 30.51 7.46 13.27
N LYS A 79 31.35 7.79 12.27
CA LYS A 79 32.81 7.60 12.36
C LYS A 79 33.46 8.48 13.42
N LEU A 80 32.98 9.70 13.60
CA LEU A 80 33.48 10.64 14.61
C LEU A 80 32.94 10.35 16.01
N ARG A 81 31.86 9.55 16.13
CA ARG A 81 31.27 9.20 17.41
C ARG A 81 32.21 8.29 18.20
N GLN A 82 32.61 8.75 19.38
CA GLN A 82 33.36 7.93 20.32
C GLN A 82 32.42 7.00 21.09
N ALA A 83 32.89 5.79 21.40
CA ALA A 83 32.13 4.83 22.20
C ALA A 83 31.72 5.45 23.55
N GLY A 84 30.46 5.24 23.96
CA GLY A 84 29.89 5.83 25.18
C GLY A 84 29.40 7.29 25.04
N THR A 85 29.71 7.98 23.94
CA THR A 85 29.16 9.32 23.68
C THR A 85 27.65 9.23 23.41
N GLY A 86 26.89 10.04 24.15
CA GLY A 86 25.43 10.07 24.08
C GLY A 86 24.72 9.00 24.92
N GLN A 87 25.46 8.17 25.67
CA GLN A 87 24.84 7.13 26.51
C GLN A 87 23.91 7.74 27.58
N TRP A 88 24.33 8.85 28.20
CA TRP A 88 23.52 9.62 29.14
C TRP A 88 22.19 10.13 28.55
N PHE A 89 22.15 10.36 27.23
CA PHE A 89 20.97 10.82 26.51
C PHE A 89 20.06 9.66 26.15
N ILE A 90 20.62 8.57 25.61
CA ILE A 90 19.87 7.36 25.22
C ILE A 90 19.26 6.66 26.44
N ASP A 91 19.99 6.63 27.56
CA ASP A 91 19.50 6.03 28.81
C ASP A 91 18.54 6.95 29.58
N GLY A 92 18.46 8.22 29.18
CA GLY A 92 17.60 9.22 29.80
C GLY A 92 16.11 8.93 29.60
N GLU A 93 15.33 9.24 30.62
CA GLU A 93 13.88 9.05 30.64
C GLU A 93 13.19 9.75 29.45
N LYS A 94 13.60 10.98 29.12
CA LYS A 94 13.05 11.74 27.98
C LYS A 94 13.22 11.05 26.62
N PHE A 95 14.33 10.36 26.40
CA PHE A 95 14.56 9.62 25.14
C PHE A 95 13.74 8.34 25.10
N LYS A 96 13.64 7.64 26.24
CA LYS A 96 12.83 6.43 26.38
C LYS A 96 11.33 6.72 26.21
N GLU A 97 10.83 7.78 26.85
CA GLU A 97 9.46 8.28 26.66
C GLU A 97 9.19 8.63 25.21
N TRP A 98 10.12 9.31 24.53
CA TRP A 98 10.00 9.60 23.09
C TRP A 98 9.94 8.34 22.21
N LEU A 99 10.64 7.28 22.60
CA LEU A 99 10.68 6.02 21.84
C LEU A 99 9.36 5.23 21.97
N GLU A 100 8.52 5.52 22.96
CA GLU A 100 7.25 4.83 23.16
C GLU A 100 6.22 5.15 22.07
N PRO A 101 5.31 4.21 21.73
CA PRO A 101 4.33 4.36 20.65
C PRO A 101 3.38 5.56 20.79
N LYS A 102 3.34 6.22 21.96
CA LYS A 102 2.43 7.31 22.30
C LYS A 102 3.07 8.71 22.30
N ALA A 103 4.37 8.90 22.03
CA ALA A 103 5.00 10.20 22.31
C ALA A 103 5.60 10.96 21.12
N SER A 104 5.45 12.29 21.24
CA SER A 104 5.69 13.40 20.32
C SER A 104 7.17 13.73 20.06
N ARG A 105 7.42 14.55 19.02
CA ARG A 105 8.71 15.19 18.63
C ARG A 105 9.64 15.50 19.81
N LEU A 106 10.87 14.96 19.76
CA LEU A 106 11.97 15.28 20.68
C LEU A 106 12.89 16.35 20.06
N TRP A 107 13.17 17.43 20.80
CA TRP A 107 14.03 18.52 20.35
C TRP A 107 15.36 18.54 21.10
N LEU A 108 16.47 18.44 20.37
CA LEU A 108 17.83 18.60 20.87
C LEU A 108 18.33 20.02 20.57
N TYR A 109 18.55 20.84 21.59
CA TYR A 109 19.06 22.21 21.46
C TYR A 109 20.47 22.33 22.05
N GLY A 110 21.22 23.33 21.57
CA GLY A 110 22.58 23.61 22.04
C GLY A 110 23.30 24.51 21.05
N ILE A 111 24.45 25.07 21.45
CA ILE A 111 25.25 25.96 20.60
C ILE A 111 25.68 25.28 19.29
N PRO A 112 25.94 26.05 18.21
CA PRO A 112 26.56 25.50 17.00
C PRO A 112 27.84 24.74 17.34
N GLY A 113 28.05 23.56 16.75
CA GLY A 113 29.21 22.71 17.05
C GLY A 113 29.11 21.85 18.32
N ALA A 114 28.03 21.92 19.10
CA ALA A 114 27.84 21.10 20.32
C ALA A 114 27.70 19.57 20.10
N GLY A 115 27.99 19.06 18.91
CA GLY A 115 27.94 17.61 18.62
C GLY A 115 26.53 17.02 18.51
N LYS A 116 25.47 17.82 18.40
CA LYS A 116 24.08 17.33 18.27
C LYS A 116 23.92 16.29 17.15
N THR A 117 24.52 16.54 15.98
CA THR A 117 24.51 15.62 14.82
C THR A 117 25.33 14.35 15.04
N ILE A 118 26.26 14.34 15.99
CA ILE A 118 27.05 13.14 16.35
C ILE A 118 26.28 12.26 17.35
N LEU A 119 25.33 12.84 18.09
CA LEU A 119 24.48 12.15 19.07
C LEU A 119 23.31 11.39 18.42
N THR A 120 22.84 11.81 17.25
CA THR A 120 21.69 11.26 16.51
C THR A 120 22.11 10.64 15.19
#